data_AF-A0A535CZN6-F1
#
_entry.id   AF-A0A535CZN6-F1
#
_cell.length_a   1.000
_cell.length_b   1.000
_cell.length_c   1.000
_cell.angle_alpha   90.00
_cell.angle_beta   90.00
_cell.angle_gamma   90.00
#
_symmetry.space_group_name_H-M   'P 1'
#
loop_
_entity.id
_entity.type
_entity.pdbx_description
1 polymer ?
#
loop_
_entity_poly.entity_id
_entity_poly.type
_entity_poly.pdbx_seq_one_letter_code
_entity_poly.pdbx_strand_id
1 'polypeptide(L)'
;MTATAPRLSYVLPVHNDEHALPAVVARLVERLDGIPGSEVILVENGSGDRSAAVCAQLVATYRAHVTRVVATNSAQGLGHATRRGLELFSGDYVCLTASDLPFGFTDLDAVLPMRPRPALALGSKGHPQSEVTVPPMRALMSAGFRHLRKAVVGVHAA
;
A
#
# COMPACT_ATOMS: atom_id res chain seq x y z
N MET A 1 12.11 -18.24 -22.22
CA MET A 1 11.00 -18.50 -21.28
C MET A 1 10.50 -17.15 -20.78
N THR A 2 9.35 -16.69 -21.26
CA THR A 2 8.72 -15.44 -20.81
C THR A 2 8.29 -15.64 -19.36
N ALA A 3 9.07 -15.10 -18.42
CA ALA A 3 8.74 -15.19 -17.00
C ALA A 3 7.40 -14.48 -16.75
N THR A 4 6.37 -15.25 -16.40
CA THR A 4 5.06 -14.74 -15.99
C THR A 4 5.25 -13.67 -14.90
N ALA A 5 4.51 -12.57 -14.97
CA ALA A 5 4.54 -11.54 -13.94
C ALA A 5 4.15 -12.15 -12.58
N PRO A 6 4.83 -11.80 -11.48
CA PRO A 6 4.52 -12.35 -10.16
C PRO A 6 3.15 -11.84 -9.71
N ARG A 7 2.35 -12.71 -9.09
CA ARG A 7 1.06 -12.32 -8.50
C ARG A 7 1.30 -11.40 -7.31
N LEU A 8 0.46 -10.38 -7.17
CA LEU A 8 0.63 -9.35 -6.14
C LEU A 8 -0.55 -9.38 -5.16
N SER A 9 -0.27 -9.22 -3.87
CA SER A 9 -1.28 -8.95 -2.85
C SER A 9 -1.08 -7.55 -2.28
N TYR A 10 -2.04 -6.66 -2.51
CA TYR A 10 -2.05 -5.32 -1.92
C TYR A 10 -2.82 -5.34 -0.60
N VAL A 11 -2.13 -5.10 0.51
CA VAL A 11 -2.77 -4.99 1.83
C VAL A 11 -3.03 -3.52 2.14
N LEU A 12 -4.31 -3.19 2.31
CA LEU A 12 -4.78 -1.84 2.62
C LEU A 12 -5.45 -1.83 4.00
N PRO A 13 -4.78 -1.32 5.04
CA PRO A 13 -5.41 -0.93 6.30
C PRO A 13 -6.45 0.16 6.06
N VAL A 14 -7.68 -0.02 6.55
CA VAL A 14 -8.79 0.91 6.35
C VAL A 14 -9.29 1.42 7.71
N HIS A 15 -9.14 2.73 7.93
CA HIS A 15 -9.63 3.44 9.12
C HIS A 15 -10.23 4.79 8.73
N ASN A 16 -11.54 4.97 8.92
CA ASN A 16 -12.24 6.23 8.64
C ASN A 16 -11.97 6.81 7.24
N ASP A 17 -12.08 5.98 6.20
CA ASP A 17 -11.74 6.34 4.82
C ASP A 17 -12.87 6.02 3.83
N GLU A 18 -14.13 6.13 4.27
CA GLU A 18 -15.31 5.71 3.49
C GLU A 18 -15.44 6.41 2.13
N HIS A 19 -14.86 7.61 1.99
CA HIS A 19 -15.00 8.44 0.80
C HIS A 19 -13.91 8.19 -0.25
N ALA A 20 -12.64 8.01 0.15
CA ALA A 20 -11.55 7.82 -0.81
C ALA A 20 -11.36 6.35 -1.21
N LEU A 21 -11.72 5.43 -0.32
CA LEU A 21 -11.48 3.99 -0.51
C LEU A 21 -12.01 3.44 -1.85
N PRO A 22 -13.24 3.76 -2.33
CA PRO A 22 -13.73 3.21 -3.60
C PRO A 22 -12.86 3.59 -4.80
N ALA A 23 -12.41 4.86 -4.87
CA ALA A 23 -11.58 5.34 -5.97
C ALA A 23 -10.19 4.68 -5.93
N VAL A 24 -9.64 4.46 -4.74
CA VAL A 24 -8.35 3.80 -4.56
C VAL A 24 -8.43 2.32 -4.97
N VAL A 25 -9.46 1.60 -4.53
CA VAL A 25 -9.64 0.19 -4.89
C VAL A 25 -9.88 0.03 -6.40
N ALA A 26 -10.63 0.93 -7.03
CA ALA A 26 -10.80 0.91 -8.48
C ALA A 26 -9.47 1.02 -9.23
N ARG A 27 -8.60 1.97 -8.83
CA ARG A 27 -7.26 2.13 -9.41
C ARG A 27 -6.37 0.90 -9.21
N LEU A 28 -6.47 0.26 -8.05
CA LEU A 28 -5.73 -0.96 -7.75
C LEU A 28 -6.19 -2.12 -8.63
N VAL A 29 -7.50 -2.33 -8.73
CA VAL A 29 -8.07 -3.38 -9.59
C VAL A 29 -7.63 -3.18 -11.03
N GLU A 30 -7.79 -1.98 -11.58
CA GLU A 30 -7.37 -1.65 -12.95
C GLU A 30 -5.87 -1.94 -13.17
N ARG A 31 -5.01 -1.55 -12.22
CA ARG A 31 -3.56 -1.80 -12.33
C ARG A 31 -3.21 -3.29 -12.26
N LEU A 32 -3.95 -4.05 -11.47
CA LEU A 32 -3.69 -5.47 -11.17
C LEU A 32 -4.34 -6.43 -12.18
N ASP A 33 -5.32 -5.99 -12.97
CA ASP A 33 -5.95 -6.85 -13.99
C ASP A 33 -4.97 -7.32 -15.06
N GLY A 34 -3.90 -6.55 -15.31
CA GLY A 34 -2.77 -6.96 -16.15
C GLY A 34 -1.88 -8.06 -15.55
N ILE A 35 -2.14 -8.47 -14.30
CA ILE A 35 -1.38 -9.47 -13.54
C ILE A 35 -2.38 -10.47 -12.91
N PRO A 36 -2.90 -11.43 -13.70
CA PRO A 36 -3.93 -12.36 -13.23
C PRO A 36 -3.53 -13.13 -11.96
N GLY A 37 -4.47 -13.30 -11.04
CA GLY A 37 -4.24 -13.94 -9.75
C GLY A 37 -3.73 -12.98 -8.66
N SER A 38 -3.67 -11.68 -8.94
CA SER A 38 -3.42 -10.65 -7.94
C SER A 38 -4.68 -10.32 -7.13
N GLU A 39 -4.50 -9.72 -5.96
CA GLU A 39 -5.57 -9.41 -5.02
C GLU A 39 -5.36 -8.10 -4.26
N VAL A 40 -6.48 -7.52 -3.81
CA VAL A 40 -6.56 -6.39 -2.89
C VAL A 40 -7.23 -6.87 -1.60
N ILE A 41 -6.53 -6.73 -0.49
CA ILE A 41 -6.95 -7.14 0.84
C ILE A 41 -7.25 -5.89 1.66
N LEU A 42 -8.52 -5.61 1.86
CA LEU A 42 -9.00 -4.52 2.70
C LEU A 42 -9.03 -5.02 4.15
N VAL A 43 -8.33 -4.33 5.04
CA VAL A 43 -8.27 -4.69 6.45
C VAL A 43 -8.84 -3.54 7.28
N GLU A 44 -10.13 -3.65 7.57
CA GLU A 44 -10.85 -2.71 8.42
C GLU A 44 -10.33 -2.83 9.87
N ASN A 45 -10.05 -1.70 10.52
CA ASN A 45 -9.41 -1.69 11.84
C ASN A 45 -10.04 -0.70 12.82
N GLY A 46 -11.36 -0.79 13.00
CA GLY A 46 -12.09 -0.08 14.07
C GLY A 46 -12.52 1.33 13.68
N SER A 47 -12.99 1.51 12.45
CA SER A 47 -13.54 2.77 11.93
C SER A 47 -14.82 3.16 12.68
N GLY A 48 -15.00 4.46 12.91
CA GLY A 48 -16.23 5.05 13.46
C GLY A 48 -17.23 5.52 12.40
N ASP A 49 -16.85 5.47 11.11
CA ASP A 49 -17.68 5.82 9.96
C ASP A 49 -18.20 4.56 9.22
N ARG A 50 -18.65 4.70 7.97
CA ARG A 50 -19.18 3.60 7.16
C ARG A 50 -18.10 2.81 6.42
N SER A 51 -16.81 2.99 6.72
CA SER A 51 -15.71 2.29 6.03
C SER A 51 -15.90 0.77 5.99
N ALA A 52 -16.39 0.17 7.08
CA ALA A 52 -16.69 -1.27 7.13
C ALA A 52 -17.75 -1.69 6.10
N ALA A 53 -18.82 -0.88 5.96
CA ALA A 53 -19.85 -1.13 4.96
C ALA A 53 -19.33 -0.93 3.53
N VAL A 54 -18.47 0.06 3.32
CA VAL A 54 -17.82 0.31 2.01
C VAL A 54 -16.90 -0.86 1.63
N CYS A 55 -16.11 -1.40 2.56
CA CYS A 55 -15.30 -2.60 2.31
C CYS A 55 -16.16 -3.78 1.82
N ALA A 56 -17.30 -4.05 2.47
CA ALA A 56 -18.21 -5.11 2.07
C ALA A 56 -18.82 -4.88 0.68
N GLN A 57 -19.20 -3.63 0.37
CA GLN A 57 -19.70 -3.24 -0.94
C GLN A 57 -18.65 -3.47 -2.03
N LEU A 58 -17.39 -3.09 -1.79
CA LEU A 58 -16.30 -3.27 -2.76
C LEU A 58 -16.04 -4.75 -3.05
N VAL A 59 -16.07 -5.62 -2.03
CA VAL A 59 -15.98 -7.08 -2.24
C VAL A 59 -17.10 -7.59 -3.14
N ALA A 60 -18.34 -7.11 -2.93
CA ALA A 60 -19.47 -7.51 -3.77
C ALA A 60 -19.31 -7.01 -5.22
N THR A 61 -18.90 -5.75 -5.41
CA THR A 61 -18.69 -5.12 -6.71
C THR A 61 -17.66 -5.86 -7.56
N TYR A 62 -16.56 -6.32 -6.96
CA TYR A 62 -15.45 -6.95 -7.68
C TYR A 62 -15.45 -8.48 -7.62
N ARG A 63 -16.55 -9.12 -7.18
CA ARG A 63 -16.63 -10.58 -6.97
C ARG A 63 -16.29 -11.42 -8.22
N ALA A 64 -16.62 -10.91 -9.41
CA ALA A 64 -16.38 -11.58 -10.68
C ALA A 64 -15.20 -10.98 -11.48
N HIS A 65 -14.39 -10.12 -10.86
CA HIS A 65 -13.25 -9.49 -11.51
C HIS A 65 -12.04 -10.43 -11.57
N VAL A 66 -11.11 -10.15 -12.51
CA VAL A 66 -9.82 -10.86 -12.60
C VAL A 66 -8.99 -10.62 -11.34
N THR A 67 -8.92 -9.37 -10.88
CA THR A 67 -8.34 -9.01 -9.59
C THR A 67 -9.31 -9.33 -8.45
N ARG A 68 -8.87 -10.15 -7.50
CA ARG A 68 -9.69 -10.50 -6.35
C ARG A 68 -9.71 -9.37 -5.32
N VAL A 69 -10.89 -8.95 -4.87
CA VAL A 69 -11.03 -8.04 -3.72
C VAL A 69 -11.61 -8.79 -2.54
N VAL A 70 -10.94 -8.73 -1.39
CA VAL A 70 -11.40 -9.32 -0.14
C VAL A 70 -11.35 -8.30 0.99
N ALA A 71 -12.20 -8.48 1.99
CA ALA A 71 -12.22 -7.68 3.20
C ALA A 71 -12.10 -8.57 4.44
N THR A 72 -11.44 -8.06 5.46
CA THR A 72 -11.36 -8.66 6.80
C THR A 72 -11.30 -7.54 7.85
N ASN A 73 -11.33 -7.93 9.12
CA ASN A 73 -11.24 -7.00 10.24
C ASN A 73 -10.04 -7.34 11.12
N SER A 74 -9.55 -6.34 11.86
CA SER A 74 -8.50 -6.47 12.85
C SER A 74 -8.79 -5.59 14.06
N ALA A 75 -8.03 -5.78 15.15
CA ALA A 75 -8.04 -4.82 16.25
C ALA A 75 -7.57 -3.43 15.78
N GLN A 76 -8.00 -2.38 16.47
CA GLN A 76 -7.66 -1.01 16.08
C GLN A 76 -6.14 -0.78 16.07
N GLY A 77 -5.65 -0.16 15.00
CA GLY A 77 -4.25 0.23 14.84
C GLY A 77 -3.63 -0.29 13.54
N LEU A 78 -2.70 0.49 12.98
CA LEU A 78 -2.08 0.18 11.70
C LEU A 78 -1.31 -1.15 11.72
N GLY A 79 -0.54 -1.40 12.79
CA GLY A 79 0.23 -2.63 12.92
C GLY A 79 -0.62 -3.90 12.98
N HIS A 80 -1.78 -3.84 13.65
CA HIS A 80 -2.73 -4.95 13.70
C HIS A 80 -3.32 -5.24 12.32
N ALA A 81 -3.70 -4.20 11.58
CA ALA A 81 -4.22 -4.33 10.23
C ALA A 81 -3.17 -4.89 9.26
N THR A 82 -1.96 -4.35 9.27
CA THR A 82 -0.84 -4.83 8.46
C THR A 82 -0.54 -6.29 8.75
N ARG A 83 -0.43 -6.66 10.04
CA ARG A 83 -0.19 -8.06 10.44
C ARG A 83 -1.30 -8.97 9.92
N ARG A 84 -2.56 -8.55 10.06
CA ARG A 84 -3.70 -9.35 9.61
C ARG A 84 -3.68 -9.57 8.10
N GLY A 85 -3.33 -8.56 7.31
CA GLY A 85 -3.15 -8.74 5.86
C GLY A 85 -1.99 -9.68 5.52
N LEU A 86 -0.88 -9.59 6.26
CA LEU A 86 0.26 -10.51 6.11
C LEU A 86 -0.06 -11.96 6.46
N GLU A 87 -1.10 -12.23 7.25
CA GLU A 87 -1.57 -13.59 7.56
C GLU A 87 -2.45 -14.18 6.44
N LEU A 88 -2.95 -13.35 5.50
CA LEU A 88 -3.97 -13.75 4.53
C LEU A 88 -3.51 -13.68 3.06
N PHE A 89 -2.38 -13.04 2.77
CA PHE A 89 -1.93 -12.86 1.40
C PHE A 89 -1.59 -14.19 0.71
N SER A 90 -1.85 -14.25 -0.59
CA SER A 90 -1.65 -15.44 -1.43
C SER A 90 -0.83 -15.19 -2.70
N GLY A 91 -0.50 -13.91 -2.97
CA GLY A 91 0.39 -13.50 -4.04
C GLY A 91 1.85 -13.87 -3.77
N ASP A 92 2.67 -13.81 -4.82
CA ASP A 92 4.10 -14.11 -4.74
C ASP A 92 4.86 -12.95 -4.08
N TYR A 93 4.33 -11.73 -4.16
CA TYR A 93 4.78 -10.55 -3.42
C TYR A 93 3.60 -9.87 -2.71
N VAL A 94 3.86 -9.32 -1.54
CA VAL A 94 2.92 -8.48 -0.79
C VAL A 94 3.37 -7.03 -0.84
N CYS A 95 2.45 -6.13 -1.21
CA CYS A 95 2.64 -4.69 -1.14
C CYS A 95 1.89 -4.16 0.09
N LEU A 96 2.63 -3.53 1.00
CA LEU A 96 2.08 -2.86 2.16
C LEU A 96 1.96 -1.37 1.85
N THR A 97 0.74 -0.86 1.80
CA THR A 97 0.46 0.55 1.52
C THR A 97 -0.68 1.07 2.39
N ALA A 98 -0.79 2.39 2.50
CA ALA A 98 -1.96 3.04 3.08
C ALA A 98 -3.12 3.08 2.09
N SER A 99 -4.33 3.31 2.61
CA SER A 99 -5.58 3.35 1.85
C SER A 99 -5.70 4.52 0.88
N ASP A 100 -4.77 5.48 0.90
CA ASP A 100 -4.71 6.64 0.00
C ASP A 100 -3.70 6.48 -1.16
N LEU A 101 -2.97 5.37 -1.24
CA LEU A 101 -1.90 5.11 -2.24
C LEU A 101 -0.92 6.30 -2.39
N PRO A 102 -0.16 6.65 -1.35
CA PRO A 102 0.61 7.89 -1.32
C PRO A 102 1.77 7.92 -2.34
N PHE A 103 2.19 6.76 -2.85
CA PHE A 103 3.22 6.60 -3.88
C PHE A 103 2.64 6.10 -5.23
N GLY A 104 1.32 5.91 -5.32
CA GLY A 104 0.70 5.29 -6.48
C GLY A 104 1.32 3.92 -6.79
N PHE A 105 1.90 3.78 -7.99
CA PHE A 105 2.49 2.53 -8.49
C PHE A 105 3.96 2.66 -8.88
N THR A 106 4.60 3.81 -8.63
CA THR A 106 5.98 4.08 -9.10
C THR A 106 6.99 3.07 -8.55
N ASP A 107 6.86 2.70 -7.28
CA ASP A 107 7.71 1.69 -6.64
C ASP A 107 7.51 0.30 -7.28
N LEU A 108 6.26 -0.05 -7.60
CA LEU A 108 5.94 -1.31 -8.25
C LEU A 108 6.53 -1.35 -9.67
N ASP A 109 6.36 -0.25 -10.42
CA ASP A 109 6.84 -0.12 -11.79
C ASP A 109 8.37 -0.15 -11.87
N ALA A 110 9.06 0.32 -10.83
CA ALA A 110 10.51 0.19 -10.71
C ALA A 110 10.97 -1.25 -10.44
N VAL A 111 10.22 -2.01 -9.62
CA VAL A 111 10.62 -3.35 -9.16
C VAL A 111 10.25 -4.47 -10.16
N LEU A 112 9.06 -4.41 -10.78
CA LEU A 112 8.56 -5.47 -11.67
C LEU A 112 9.52 -5.84 -12.83
N PRO A 113 10.22 -4.89 -13.46
CA PRO A 113 11.18 -5.17 -14.55
C PRO A 113 12.53 -5.75 -14.07
N MET A 114 12.91 -5.58 -12.79
CA MET A 114 14.23 -5.99 -12.30
C MET A 114 14.47 -7.50 -12.45
N ARG A 115 15.70 -7.90 -12.81
CA ARG A 115 16.11 -9.31 -12.92
C ARG A 115 17.53 -9.48 -12.33
N PRO A 116 17.72 -10.30 -11.28
CA PRO A 116 16.69 -10.93 -10.46
C PRO A 116 15.84 -9.88 -9.73
N ARG A 117 14.59 -10.23 -9.38
CA ARG A 117 13.76 -9.36 -8.54
C ARG A 117 14.27 -9.42 -7.08
N PRO A 118 14.33 -8.29 -6.37
CA PRO A 118 14.77 -8.27 -4.98
C PRO A 118 13.74 -8.96 -4.08
N ALA A 119 14.20 -9.61 -3.01
CA ALA A 119 13.31 -10.20 -2.01
C ALA A 119 12.54 -9.16 -1.17
N LEU A 120 13.08 -7.93 -1.09
CA LEU A 120 12.49 -6.80 -0.39
C LEU A 120 12.81 -5.50 -1.14
N ALA A 121 11.80 -4.66 -1.32
CA ALA A 121 11.95 -3.30 -1.83
C ALA A 121 11.27 -2.33 -0.87
N LEU A 122 11.85 -1.13 -0.70
CA LEU A 122 11.34 -0.10 0.19
C LEU A 122 11.13 1.19 -0.61
N GLY A 123 9.90 1.68 -0.64
CA GLY A 123 9.60 3.02 -1.13
C GLY A 123 10.13 4.06 -0.15
N SER A 124 10.93 5.01 -0.64
CA SER A 124 11.49 6.09 0.18
C SER A 124 11.26 7.43 -0.48
N LYS A 125 10.71 8.39 0.27
CA LYS A 125 10.62 9.81 -0.15
C LYS A 125 11.99 10.50 -0.17
N GLY A 126 13.01 9.90 0.46
CA GLY A 126 14.39 10.38 0.43
C GLY A 126 15.19 9.86 -0.76
N HIS A 127 14.60 8.98 -1.58
CA HIS A 127 15.31 8.43 -2.73
C HIS A 127 15.67 9.56 -3.73
N PRO A 128 16.86 9.55 -4.35
CA PRO A 128 17.28 10.65 -5.24
C PRO A 128 16.34 10.89 -6.43
N GLN A 129 15.58 9.88 -6.83
CA GLN A 129 14.60 9.96 -7.91
C GLN A 129 13.18 10.30 -7.43
N SER A 130 12.98 10.58 -6.14
CA SER A 130 11.67 10.96 -5.60
C SER A 130 11.30 12.38 -5.99
N GLU A 131 10.14 12.53 -6.61
CA GLU A 131 9.51 13.83 -6.83
C GLU A 131 8.58 14.14 -5.65
N VAL A 132 9.01 15.05 -4.76
CA VAL A 132 8.28 15.38 -3.54
C VAL A 132 7.98 16.87 -3.49
N THR A 133 6.73 17.23 -3.81
CA THR A 133 6.26 18.61 -3.68
C THR A 133 5.72 18.84 -2.27
N VAL A 134 6.41 19.66 -1.48
CA VAL A 134 6.02 20.02 -0.12
C VAL A 134 6.07 21.55 0.06
N PRO A 135 5.18 22.15 0.87
CA PRO A 135 5.30 23.56 1.22
C PRO A 135 6.66 23.87 1.89
N PRO A 136 7.23 25.07 1.70
CA PRO A 136 8.57 25.41 2.20
C PRO A 136 8.73 25.22 3.72
N MET A 137 7.71 25.59 4.50
CA MET A 137 7.70 25.38 5.95
C MET A 137 7.79 23.89 6.31
N ARG A 138 7.05 23.02 5.60
CA ARG A 138 7.09 21.57 5.81
C ARG A 138 8.47 21.00 5.44
N ALA A 139 9.11 21.53 4.41
CA ALA A 139 10.48 21.15 4.04
C ALA A 139 11.49 21.49 5.15
N LEU A 140 11.40 22.70 5.70
CA LEU A 140 12.26 23.16 6.80
C LEU A 140 12.08 22.30 8.05
N MET A 141 10.84 22.05 8.46
CA MET A 141 10.53 21.18 9.60
C MET A 141 11.08 19.76 9.39
N SER A 142 10.92 19.22 8.18
CA SER A 142 11.46 17.90 7.83
C SER A 142 12.99 17.86 7.91
N ALA A 143 13.67 18.93 7.45
CA ALA A 143 15.12 19.05 7.57
C ALA A 143 15.56 19.12 9.04
N GLY A 144 14.91 19.95 9.84
CA GLY A 144 15.16 20.07 11.28
C GLY A 144 15.01 18.73 12.01
N PHE A 145 13.91 18.02 11.77
CA PHE A 145 13.68 16.69 12.34
C PHE A 145 14.76 15.68 11.90
N ARG A 146 15.16 15.68 10.62
CA ARG A 146 16.25 14.81 10.14
C ARG A 146 17.57 15.09 10.85
N HIS A 147 17.90 16.36 11.11
CA HIS A 147 19.11 16.72 11.84
C HIS A 147 19.04 16.29 13.31
N LEU A 148 17.93 16.60 14.00
CA LEU A 148 17.71 16.19 15.39
C LEU A 148 17.79 14.68 15.56
N ARG A 149 17.11 13.91 14.69
CA ARG A 149 17.15 12.44 14.71
C ARG A 149 18.57 11.91 14.54
N LYS A 150 19.37 12.49 13.63
CA LYS A 150 20.78 12.11 13.45
C LYS A 150 21.60 12.41 14.69
N ALA A 151 21.45 13.59 15.28
CA ALA A 151 22.23 14.04 16.42
C ALA A 151 21.89 13.26 17.72
N VAL A 152 20.61 12.95 17.94
CA VAL A 152 20.14 12.34 19.19
C VAL A 152 20.15 10.81 19.14
N VAL A 153 19.73 10.21 18.02
CA VAL A 153 19.51 8.76 17.90
C VAL A 153 20.61 8.07 17.08
N GLY A 154 21.42 8.83 16.32
CA GLY A 154 22.50 8.27 15.49
C GLY A 154 22.03 7.50 14.25
N VAL A 155 20.72 7.52 13.93
CA VAL A 155 20.18 6.78 12.78
C VAL A 155 20.36 7.59 11.49
N HIS A 156 21.16 7.03 10.59
CA HIS A 156 21.38 7.54 9.24
C HIS A 156 20.40 6.83 8.28
N ALA A 157 19.20 7.39 8.10
CA ALA A 157 18.34 6.97 6.98
C ALA A 157 18.65 7.88 5.78
N ALA A 158 18.96 7.26 4.63
CA ALA A 158 19.12 7.90 3.33
C ALA A 158 17.75 8.33 2.78
#